data_AF-A0A3S1DUI9-F1
#
_entry.id   AF-A0A3S1DUI9-F1
#
_cell.length_a   1.000
_cell.length_b   1.000
_cell.length_c   1.000
_cell.angle_alpha   90.00
_cell.angle_beta   90.00
_cell.angle_gamma   90.00
#
_symmetry.space_group_name_H-M   'P 1'
#
loop_
_entity.id
_entity.type
_entity.pdbx_description
1 polymer ?
#
loop_
_entity_poly.entity_id
_entity_poly.type
_entity_poly.pdbx_seq_one_letter_code
_entity_poly.pdbx_strand_id
1 'polypeptide(L)' 'MRILITGAAGMVGRKLVARLAEDGMLRGQKITALDLHDIVAPRAPALAGVDVSIHTGDLSAPGAM' A
#
# COMPACT_ATOMS: atom_id res chain seq x y z
N MET A 1 -11.73 -2.74 4.42
CA MET A 1 -11.33 -1.41 3.93
C MET A 1 -10.21 -1.58 2.93
N ARG A 2 -10.29 -0.88 1.78
CA ARG A 2 -9.21 -0.83 0.77
C ARG A 2 -8.44 0.47 0.93
N ILE A 3 -7.11 0.40 0.96
CA ILE A 3 -6.23 1.56 1.20
C ILE A 3 -5.23 1.67 0.05
N LEU A 4 -5.18 2.83 -0.59
CA LEU A 4 -4.13 3.21 -1.54
C LEU A 4 -3.06 4.03 -0.80
N ILE A 5 -1.80 3.69 -1.01
CA ILE A 5 -0.64 4.41 -0.49
C ILE A 5 0.20 4.85 -1.68
N THR A 6 0.29 6.17 -1.90
CA THR A 6 1.22 6.77 -2.86
C THR A 6 2.55 7.07 -2.17
N GLY A 7 3.66 6.90 -2.89
CA GLY A 7 4.99 6.96 -2.26
C GLY A 7 5.26 5.77 -1.33
N ALA A 8 4.68 4.60 -1.64
CA ALA A 8 4.73 3.41 -0.79
C ALA A 8 6.13 2.82 -0.58
N ALA A 9 7.09 3.09 -1.47
CA ALA A 9 8.49 2.69 -1.31
C ALA A 9 9.32 3.75 -0.54
N GLY A 10 8.80 4.97 -0.43
CA GLY A 10 9.43 6.08 0.30
C GLY A 10 9.59 5.82 1.80
N MET A 11 10.40 6.66 2.47
CA MET A 11 10.72 6.53 3.90
C MET A 11 9.49 6.46 4.80
N VAL A 12 8.49 7.31 4.56
CA VAL A 12 7.24 7.33 5.32
C VAL A 12 6.31 6.21 4.85
N GLY A 13 6.14 6.03 3.54
CA GLY A 13 5.23 5.04 2.96
C GLY A 13 5.53 3.63 3.45
N ARG A 14 6.79 3.19 3.40
CA ARG A 14 7.17 1.86 3.87
C ARG A 14 6.90 1.63 5.36
N LYS A 15 7.06 2.67 6.19
CA LYS A 15 6.79 2.60 7.63
C LYS A 15 5.29 2.53 7.90
N LEU A 16 4.50 3.30 7.15
CA LEU A 16 3.04 3.26 7.21
C LEU A 16 2.50 1.89 6.77
N VAL A 17 3.00 1.35 5.66
CA VAL A 17 2.64 0.00 5.17
C VAL A 17 2.93 -1.05 6.23
N ALA A 18 4.12 -1.04 6.82
CA ALA A 18 4.48 -1.97 7.89
C ALA A 18 3.53 -1.85 9.09
N ARG A 19 3.27 -0.61 9.55
CA ARG A 19 2.38 -0.37 10.68
C ARG A 19 0.94 -0.82 10.42
N LEU A 20 0.40 -0.54 9.24
CA LEU A 20 -0.95 -0.96 8.85
C LEU A 20 -1.06 -2.49 8.76
N ALA A 21 0.01 -3.17 8.32
CA ALA A 21 0.06 -4.63 8.32
C ALA A 21 0.11 -5.20 9.74
N GLU A 22 0.89 -4.60 10.64
CA GLU A 22 0.89 -4.98 12.06
C GLU A 22 -0.48 -4.77 12.73
N ASP A 23 -1.14 -3.64 12.47
CA ASP A 23 -2.43 -3.32 13.08
C ASP A 23 -3.59 -4.14 12.46
N GLY A 24 -3.54 -4.45 11.17
CA GLY A 24 -4.55 -5.22 10.43
C GLY A 24 -5.93 -4.56 10.29
N MET A 25 -6.13 -3.40 10.92
CA MET A 25 -7.34 -2.60 10.90
C MET A 25 -7.01 -1.11 11.00
N LEU A 26 -7.90 -0.28 10.47
CA LEU A 26 -7.82 1.16 10.59
C LEU A 26 -9.22 1.68 10.92
N ARG A 27 -9.34 2.57 11.92
CA ARG A 27 -10.64 3.11 12.38
C ARG A 27 -11.67 2.02 12.74
N GLY A 28 -11.21 0.94 13.37
CA GLY A 28 -12.05 -0.20 13.76
C GLY A 28 -12.56 -1.06 12.59
N GLN A 29 -12.09 -0.82 11.35
CA GLN A 29 -12.45 -1.62 10.19
C GLN A 29 -11.25 -2.44 9.71
N LYS A 30 -11.48 -3.73 9.47
CA LYS A 30 -10.45 -4.65 8.94
C LYS A 30 -9.91 -4.14 7.60
N ILE A 31 -8.59 -4.16 7.43
CA ILE A 31 -7.95 -3.92 6.13
C ILE A 31 -8.16 -5.17 5.28
N THR A 32 -8.70 -4.99 4.09
CA THR A 32 -9.05 -6.09 3.17
C THR A 32 -8.25 -6.02 1.88
N ALA A 33 -7.72 -4.85 1.52
CA ALA A 33 -6.83 -4.68 0.38
C ALA A 33 -5.86 -3.49 0.58
N LEU A 34 -4.65 -3.61 0.02
CA LEU A 34 -3.63 -2.58 -0.05
C LEU A 34 -3.19 -2.37 -1.50
N ASP A 35 -3.32 -1.15 -2.01
CA ASP A 35 -2.70 -0.71 -3.26
C ASP A 35 -1.45 0.11 -2.92
N LEU A 36 -0.28 -0.36 -3.37
CA LEU A 36 1.00 0.26 -3.08
C LEU A 36 1.53 0.87 -4.38
N HIS A 37 1.48 2.20 -4.48
CA HIS A 37 1.94 2.93 -5.66
C HIS A 37 3.21 3.74 -5.38
N ASP A 38 4.22 3.60 -6.22
CA ASP A 38 5.43 4.42 -6.18
C ASP A 38 6.17 4.34 -7.52
N ILE A 39 7.05 5.30 -7.81
CA ILE A 39 7.92 5.25 -8.99
C ILE A 39 8.99 4.15 -8.86
N VAL A 40 9.34 3.77 -7.62
CA VAL A 40 10.18 2.62 -7.31
C VAL A 40 9.32 1.51 -6.71
N ALA A 41 9.43 0.27 -7.18
CA ALA A 41 8.59 -0.84 -6.72
C ALA A 41 8.57 -0.99 -5.18
N PRO A 42 7.38 -0.85 -4.54
CA PRO A 42 7.21 -1.13 -3.11
C PRO A 42 7.45 -2.60 -2.75
N ARG A 43 7.74 -2.86 -1.47
CA ARG A 43 7.79 -4.21 -0.92
C ARG A 43 6.43 -4.59 -0.33
N ALA A 44 5.86 -5.71 -0.75
CA ALA A 44 4.63 -6.24 -0.16
C ALA A 44 4.82 -6.51 1.35
N PRO A 45 3.89 -6.07 2.22
CA PRO A 45 3.90 -6.44 3.63
C PRO A 45 3.48 -7.90 3.82
N ALA A 46 3.91 -8.51 4.92
CA ALA A 46 3.35 -9.78 5.36
C ALA A 46 1.99 -9.52 6.04
N LEU A 47 0.90 -9.72 5.30
CA LEU A 47 -0.46 -9.56 5.82
C LEU A 47 -1.38 -10.64 5.24
N ALA A 48 -1.76 -11.61 6.07
CA ALA A 48 -2.54 -12.75 5.62
C ALA A 48 -4.01 -12.38 5.33
N GLY A 49 -4.55 -12.89 4.22
CA GLY A 49 -5.94 -12.67 3.83
C GLY A 49 -6.27 -11.23 3.43
N VAL A 50 -5.26 -10.48 2.96
CA VAL A 50 -5.40 -9.13 2.41
C VAL A 50 -4.85 -9.13 0.98
N ASP A 51 -5.63 -8.57 0.06
CA ASP A 51 -5.21 -8.43 -1.34
C ASP A 51 -4.20 -7.29 -1.46
N VAL A 52 -2.97 -7.59 -1.85
CA VAL A 52 -1.91 -6.58 -2.05
C VAL A 52 -1.64 -6.43 -3.54
N SER A 53 -1.84 -5.22 -4.06
CA SER A 53 -1.50 -4.84 -5.43
C SER A 53 -0.34 -3.86 -5.42
N ILE A 54 0.65 -4.08 -6.29
CA ILE A 54 1.82 -3.22 -6.42
C ILE A 54 1.76 -2.52 -7.76
N HIS A 55 1.75 -1.20 -7.72
CA HIS A 55 1.73 -0.32 -8.89
C HIS A 55 3.05 0.42 -8.95
N THR A 56 3.86 0.13 -9.96
CA THR A 56 5.17 0.79 -10.14
C THR A 56 5.11 1.71 -11.35
N GLY A 57 5.25 3.01 -11.13
CA GLY A 57 5.23 3.99 -12.21
C GLY A 57 4.98 5.42 -11.74
N ASP A 58 5.05 6.35 -12.67
CA ASP A 58 4.69 7.74 -12.42
C ASP A 58 3.16 7.87 -12.37
N LEU A 59 2.63 8.30 -11.22
CA LEU A 59 1.19 8.50 -11.04
C LEU A 59 0.63 9.65 -11.89
N SER A 60 1.49 10.58 -12.32
CA SER A 60 1.11 11.70 -13.19
C SER A 60 0.99 11.30 -14.66
N ALA A 61 1.45 10.10 -15.03
CA ALA A 61 1.32 9.59 -16.39
C ALA A 61 -0.16 9.32 -16.75
N PRO A 62 -0.59 9.65 -17.98
CA PRO A 62 -1.94 9.32 -18.44
C PRO A 62 -2.23 7.82 -18.32
N GLY A 63 -3.34 7.48 -17.66
CA GLY A 63 -3.76 6.08 -17.49
C GLY A 63 -2.99 5.30 -16.42
N ALA A 64 -2.26 5.97 -15.52
CA ALA A 64 -1.62 5.30 -14.39
C ALA A 64 -2.66 4.63 -13.46
N MET A 65 -2.30 3.42 -13.01
CA MET A 65 -3.02 2.40 -12.20
C MET A 65 -3.71 1.30 -13.01
#